data_AF-A0A453BTU8-F1
#
_entry.id   AF-A0A453BTU8-F1
#
_cell.length_a   1.000
_cell.length_b   1.000
_cell.length_c   1.000
_cell.angle_alpha   90.00
_cell.angle_beta   90.00
_cell.angle_gamma   90.00
#
_symmetry.space_group_name_H-M   'P 1'
#
loop_
_entity.id
_entity.type
_entity.pdbx_description
1 polymer ?
#
loop_
_entity_poly.entity_id
_entity_poly.type
_entity_poly.pdbx_seq_one_letter_code
_entity_poly.pdbx_strand_id
1 'polypeptide(L)'
;RDRGRVPQEPESQPTQPLSISGHASAKHTQTAAPTILTRLLPLRALSSFPRPMATPATTPATMRAVQYDACGGGAVGLKHVEVPVPSAKKNEVLLKLQAATINPVDWKIQKGDMRPLLPRRLPFIPGNYPHS
;
A
#
# COMPACT_ATOMS: atom_id res chain seq x y z
N ARG A 1 -59.66 -53.24 -17.56
CA ARG A 1 -60.28 -52.50 -16.43
C ARG A 1 -59.21 -51.53 -15.95
N ASP A 2 -59.20 -50.29 -16.44
CA ASP A 2 -59.94 -49.13 -15.88
C ASP A 2 -59.40 -48.81 -14.46
N ARG A 3 -58.98 -47.60 -14.06
CA ARG A 3 -59.02 -46.24 -14.61
C ARG A 3 -58.21 -45.34 -13.63
N GLY A 4 -57.70 -44.20 -14.09
CA GLY A 4 -57.26 -43.06 -13.26
C GLY A 4 -55.79 -42.68 -13.50
N ARG A 5 -55.39 -41.72 -14.35
CA ARG A 5 -55.83 -40.34 -14.69
C ARG A 5 -55.27 -39.23 -13.77
N VAL A 6 -54.01 -38.85 -14.05
CA VAL A 6 -53.36 -37.50 -14.23
C VAL A 6 -53.49 -36.43 -13.10
N PRO A 7 -52.71 -35.32 -13.12
CA PRO A 7 -51.85 -34.87 -12.03
C PRO A 7 -52.28 -33.49 -11.48
N GLN A 8 -51.68 -32.98 -10.40
CA GLN A 8 -51.70 -31.54 -10.08
C GLN A 8 -50.45 -31.08 -9.29
N GLU A 9 -49.74 -30.12 -9.88
CA GLU A 9 -49.00 -29.00 -9.27
C GLU A 9 -49.79 -27.72 -9.72
N PRO A 10 -49.67 -26.50 -9.15
CA PRO A 10 -48.66 -25.99 -8.21
C PRO A 10 -49.23 -25.04 -7.10
N GLU A 11 -48.32 -24.39 -6.37
CA GLU A 11 -48.41 -23.04 -5.74
C GLU A 11 -48.55 -22.88 -4.21
N SER A 12 -47.43 -22.39 -3.65
CA SER A 12 -47.29 -21.10 -2.95
C SER A 12 -47.84 -20.93 -1.54
N GLN A 13 -46.93 -21.03 -0.54
CA GLN A 13 -46.90 -20.05 0.56
C GLN A 13 -45.45 -19.73 0.99
N PRO A 14 -45.06 -18.44 1.07
CA PRO A 14 -43.76 -18.02 1.58
C PRO A 14 -43.70 -18.20 3.10
N THR A 15 -42.68 -18.91 3.58
CA THR A 15 -42.37 -18.99 5.01
C THR A 15 -42.03 -17.60 5.53
N GLN A 16 -42.77 -17.15 6.54
CA GLN A 16 -42.63 -15.82 7.13
C GLN A 16 -41.25 -15.61 7.77
N PRO A 17 -40.69 -14.38 7.73
CA PRO A 17 -39.47 -14.07 8.44
C PRO A 17 -39.73 -14.08 9.96
N LEU A 18 -38.87 -14.77 10.69
CA LEU A 18 -38.84 -14.76 12.16
C LEU A 18 -38.50 -13.34 12.66
N SER A 19 -39.50 -12.67 13.22
CA SER A 19 -39.34 -11.47 14.04
C SER A 19 -38.59 -11.81 15.33
N ILE A 20 -37.33 -11.41 15.40
CA ILE A 20 -36.60 -11.30 16.67
C ILE A 20 -36.65 -9.85 17.13
N SER A 21 -37.64 -9.58 17.99
CA SER A 21 -37.75 -8.39 18.82
C SER A 21 -36.61 -8.37 19.83
N GLY A 22 -35.56 -7.63 19.53
CA GLY A 22 -34.47 -7.30 20.47
C GLY A 22 -34.59 -5.86 20.95
N HIS A 23 -35.29 -5.65 22.06
CA HIS A 23 -35.21 -4.40 22.82
C HIS A 23 -33.87 -4.36 23.56
N ALA A 24 -32.97 -3.44 23.19
CA ALA A 24 -31.86 -3.05 24.05
C ALA A 24 -31.42 -1.61 23.75
N SER A 25 -32.08 -0.68 24.46
CA SER A 25 -31.56 0.57 25.00
C SER A 25 -30.40 1.23 24.24
N ALA A 26 -30.75 2.19 23.38
CA ALA A 26 -29.83 3.22 22.91
C ALA A 26 -29.23 3.97 24.11
N LYS A 27 -27.96 3.68 24.43
CA LYS A 27 -27.19 4.54 25.34
C LYS A 27 -26.90 5.82 24.57
N HIS A 28 -27.48 6.91 25.06
CA HIS A 28 -27.28 8.25 24.56
C HIS A 28 -25.81 8.65 24.79
N THR A 29 -24.95 8.47 23.79
CA THR A 29 -23.57 8.97 23.85
C THR A 29 -23.62 10.45 23.52
N GLN A 30 -23.58 11.27 24.56
CA GLN A 30 -23.40 12.71 24.46
C GLN A 30 -21.96 12.97 23.99
N THR A 31 -21.76 13.04 22.66
CA THR A 31 -20.51 13.53 22.07
C THR A 31 -20.47 15.04 22.27
N ALA A 32 -19.87 15.47 23.37
CA ALA A 32 -19.40 16.84 23.53
C ALA A 32 -18.32 17.09 22.47
N ALA A 33 -18.59 17.97 21.52
CA ALA A 33 -17.62 18.41 20.54
C ALA A 33 -16.40 19.02 21.27
N PRO A 34 -15.15 18.65 20.92
CA PRO A 34 -14.01 19.38 21.44
C PRO A 34 -14.01 20.76 20.80
N THR A 35 -14.33 21.78 21.60
CA THR A 35 -14.02 23.18 21.27
C THR A 35 -12.51 23.29 21.21
N ILE A 36 -11.96 23.16 20.01
CA ILE A 36 -10.54 23.38 19.73
C ILE A 36 -10.29 24.88 19.90
N LEU A 37 -9.86 25.27 21.09
CA LEU A 37 -9.35 26.60 21.36
C LEU A 37 -8.00 26.72 20.61
N THR A 38 -8.07 27.27 19.40
CA THR A 38 -6.90 27.63 18.60
C THR A 38 -6.02 28.58 19.42
N ARG A 39 -5.01 28.04 20.10
CA ARG A 39 -3.92 28.83 20.66
C ARG A 39 -3.15 29.44 19.49
N LEU A 40 -3.45 30.70 19.19
CA LEU A 40 -2.64 31.56 18.34
C LEU A 40 -1.22 31.64 18.93
N LEU A 41 -0.28 30.91 18.32
CA LEU A 41 1.14 31.07 18.58
C LEU A 41 1.53 32.51 18.20
N PRO A 42 2.20 33.28 19.08
CA PRO A 42 2.68 34.60 18.71
C PRO A 42 3.71 34.47 17.59
N LEU A 43 3.49 35.22 16.52
CA LEU A 43 4.37 35.38 15.36
C LEU A 43 5.67 36.09 15.80
N ARG A 44 6.52 35.41 16.58
CA ARG A 44 7.86 35.91 16.91
C ARG A 44 8.85 35.41 15.87
N ALA A 45 9.14 36.32 14.95
CA ALA A 45 10.41 36.53 14.26
C ALA A 45 11.21 35.27 13.88
N LEU A 46 11.11 34.87 12.62
CA LEU A 46 12.15 34.09 11.92
C LEU A 46 13.42 34.95 11.81
N SER A 47 14.13 35.19 12.91
CA SER A 47 15.50 35.69 12.84
C SER A 47 16.40 34.51 12.50
N SER A 48 16.69 34.38 11.20
CA SER A 48 17.86 33.72 10.62
C SER A 48 18.40 32.54 11.41
N PHE A 49 17.81 31.36 11.21
CA PHE A 49 18.57 30.14 11.49
C PHE A 49 19.82 30.17 10.59
N PRO A 50 21.04 30.06 11.16
CA PRO A 50 22.23 29.94 10.34
C PRO A 50 22.03 28.73 9.43
N ARG A 51 21.98 28.99 8.12
CA ARG A 51 21.90 27.95 7.10
C ARG A 51 23.17 27.11 7.26
N PRO A 52 23.10 25.84 7.70
CA PRO A 52 24.30 25.02 7.74
C PRO A 52 24.85 25.00 6.32
N MET A 53 26.09 25.46 6.16
CA MET A 53 26.80 25.32 4.90
C MET A 53 26.79 23.84 4.58
N ALA A 54 26.12 23.47 3.50
CA ALA A 54 26.13 22.09 3.03
C ALA A 54 27.58 21.75 2.70
N THR A 55 28.21 20.94 3.54
CA THR A 55 29.41 20.22 3.15
C THR A 55 29.05 19.43 1.89
N PRO A 56 29.90 19.40 0.85
CA PRO A 56 29.64 18.56 -0.31
C PRO A 56 29.52 17.12 0.20
N ALA A 57 28.29 16.62 0.21
CA ALA A 57 28.01 15.28 0.70
C ALA A 57 28.74 14.31 -0.21
N THR A 58 29.84 13.75 0.30
CA THR A 58 30.57 12.70 -0.40
C THR A 58 29.60 11.53 -0.56
N THR A 59 29.33 11.15 -1.81
CA THR A 59 28.49 9.99 -2.11
C THR A 59 29.21 8.73 -1.63
N PRO A 60 28.59 7.87 -0.81
CA PRO A 60 29.23 6.64 -0.36
C PRO A 60 29.49 5.70 -1.54
N ALA A 61 30.44 4.77 -1.40
CA ALA A 61 30.72 3.78 -2.44
C ALA A 61 29.55 2.79 -2.63
N THR A 62 28.81 2.49 -1.56
CA THR A 62 27.67 1.57 -1.54
C THR A 62 26.42 2.20 -0.94
N MET A 63 25.25 1.67 -1.32
CA MET A 63 23.95 1.96 -0.74
C MET A 63 23.25 0.68 -0.31
N ARG A 64 22.32 0.80 0.64
CA ARG A 64 21.39 -0.27 0.99
C ARG A 64 20.20 -0.25 0.05
N ALA A 65 19.82 -1.43 -0.45
CA ALA A 65 18.66 -1.60 -1.31
C ALA A 65 17.87 -2.84 -0.90
N VAL A 66 16.60 -2.87 -1.29
CA VAL A 66 15.77 -4.07 -1.23
C VAL A 66 15.76 -4.70 -2.62
N GLN A 67 16.09 -5.98 -2.71
CA GLN A 67 16.27 -6.70 -3.96
C GLN A 67 15.47 -8.01 -3.98
N TYR A 68 14.93 -8.35 -5.14
CA TYR A 68 14.34 -9.65 -5.44
C TYR A 68 15.38 -10.58 -6.05
N ASP A 69 15.58 -11.75 -5.47
CA ASP A 69 16.35 -12.83 -6.10
C ASP A 69 15.45 -13.72 -6.98
N ALA A 70 14.16 -13.80 -6.65
CA ALA A 70 13.15 -14.54 -7.40
C ALA A 70 11.76 -13.92 -7.19
N CYS A 71 10.93 -13.95 -8.23
CA CYS A 71 9.50 -13.59 -8.13
C CYS A 71 8.66 -14.81 -7.69
N GLY A 72 7.64 -14.62 -6.87
CA GLY A 72 6.74 -15.68 -6.40
C GLY A 72 7.07 -16.24 -5.00
N GLY A 73 8.09 -15.71 -4.32
CA GLY A 73 8.49 -16.12 -2.97
C GLY A 73 7.82 -15.34 -1.83
N GLY A 74 6.87 -14.46 -2.13
CA GLY A 74 6.27 -13.56 -1.14
C GLY A 74 7.31 -12.64 -0.49
N ALA A 75 7.09 -12.26 0.78
CA ALA A 75 8.00 -11.38 1.53
C ALA A 75 9.41 -11.98 1.71
N VAL A 76 9.52 -13.31 1.76
CA VAL A 76 10.79 -14.04 1.91
C VAL A 76 11.71 -13.83 0.70
N GLY A 77 11.14 -13.54 -0.48
CA GLY A 77 11.90 -13.25 -1.69
C GLY A 77 12.56 -11.87 -1.73
N LEU A 78 12.29 -10.99 -0.76
CA LEU A 78 12.91 -9.67 -0.66
C LEU A 78 14.09 -9.72 0.32
N LYS A 79 15.27 -9.32 -0.16
CA LYS A 79 16.48 -9.24 0.66
C LYS A 79 16.96 -7.80 0.77
N HIS A 80 17.44 -7.44 1.96
CA HIS A 80 18.22 -6.23 2.16
C HIS A 80 19.67 -6.52 1.78
N VAL A 81 20.19 -5.75 0.84
CA VAL A 81 21.54 -5.93 0.28
C VAL A 81 22.28 -4.61 0.26
N GLU A 82 23.61 -4.67 0.34
CA GLU A 82 24.48 -3.53 0.02
C GLU A 82 24.96 -3.67 -1.43
N VAL A 83 24.73 -2.63 -2.22
CA VAL A 83 25.08 -2.58 -3.64
C VAL A 83 25.84 -1.28 -3.93
N PRO A 84 26.66 -1.21 -4.99
CA PRO A 84 27.30 0.04 -5.38
C PRO A 84 26.28 1.16 -5.63
N VAL A 85 26.64 2.39 -5.26
CA VAL A 85 25.80 3.55 -5.60
C VAL A 85 25.84 3.74 -7.13
N PRO A 86 24.68 3.84 -7.81
CA PRO A 86 24.65 4.02 -9.25
C PRO A 86 25.23 5.39 -9.64
N SER A 87 25.98 5.41 -10.74
CA SER A 87 26.47 6.65 -11.33
C SER A 87 25.40 7.28 -12.20
N ALA A 88 25.05 8.54 -11.92
CA ALA A 88 24.14 9.31 -12.77
C ALA A 88 24.79 9.62 -14.12
N LYS A 89 24.08 9.36 -15.22
CA LYS A 89 24.51 9.72 -16.58
C LYS A 89 24.13 11.16 -16.93
N LYS A 90 24.46 11.57 -18.15
CA LYS A 90 24.01 12.84 -18.72
C LYS A 90 22.48 12.93 -18.66
N ASN A 91 21.97 13.99 -18.05
CA ASN A 91 20.54 14.26 -17.82
C ASN A 91 19.85 13.38 -16.74
N GLU A 92 20.60 12.64 -15.94
CA GLU A 92 20.07 11.94 -14.76
C GLU A 92 20.50 12.68 -13.48
N VAL A 93 19.75 12.50 -12.40
CA VAL A 93 20.10 13.04 -11.08
C VAL A 93 20.18 11.90 -10.07
N LEU A 94 21.17 11.95 -9.18
CA LEU A 94 21.30 11.00 -8.08
C LEU A 94 20.62 11.58 -6.83
N LEU A 95 19.61 10.86 -6.32
CA LEU A 95 18.83 11.29 -5.16
C LEU A 95 19.10 10.38 -3.96
N LYS A 96 19.30 10.98 -2.79
CA LYS A 96 19.30 10.27 -1.52
C LYS A 96 17.87 10.14 -0.99
N LEU A 97 17.23 9.02 -1.26
CA LEU A 97 15.86 8.76 -0.78
C LEU A 97 15.84 8.63 0.76
N GLN A 98 14.89 9.30 1.41
CA GLN A 98 14.60 9.13 2.83
C GLN A 98 13.49 8.10 3.08
N ALA A 99 12.55 8.00 2.13
CA ALA A 99 11.44 7.07 2.16
C ALA A 99 10.98 6.76 0.73
N ALA A 100 10.32 5.62 0.57
CA ALA A 100 9.62 5.23 -0.64
C ALA A 100 8.31 4.53 -0.25
N THR A 101 7.32 4.57 -1.14
CA THR A 101 6.03 3.90 -0.97
C THR A 101 6.00 2.59 -1.74
N ILE A 102 5.12 1.68 -1.34
CA ILE A 102 4.83 0.46 -2.11
C ILE A 102 3.62 0.75 -3.01
N ASN A 103 3.75 0.41 -4.30
CA ASN A 103 2.69 0.52 -5.30
C ASN A 103 1.99 -0.83 -5.51
N PRO A 104 0.75 -0.86 -6.02
CA PRO A 104 0.05 -2.12 -6.33
C PRO A 104 0.80 -3.02 -7.31
N VAL A 105 1.59 -2.43 -8.23
CA VAL A 105 2.41 -3.18 -9.18
C VAL A 105 3.53 -3.96 -8.50
N ASP A 106 4.09 -3.45 -7.40
CA ASP A 106 5.17 -4.12 -6.68
C ASP A 106 4.70 -5.46 -6.10
N TRP A 107 3.44 -5.55 -5.66
CA TRP A 107 2.83 -6.82 -5.24
C TRP A 107 2.64 -7.81 -6.39
N LYS A 108 2.23 -7.34 -7.58
CA LYS A 108 2.07 -8.20 -8.76
C LYS A 108 3.42 -8.76 -9.23
N ILE A 109 4.46 -7.93 -9.16
CA ILE A 109 5.84 -8.33 -9.43
C ILE A 109 6.32 -9.35 -8.40
N GLN A 110 6.07 -9.10 -7.11
CA GLN A 110 6.45 -10.01 -6.03
C GLN A 110 5.75 -11.37 -6.14
N LYS A 111 4.47 -11.42 -6.53
CA LYS A 111 3.74 -12.67 -6.78
C LYS A 111 4.22 -13.41 -8.03
N GLY A 112 4.87 -12.70 -8.94
CA GLY A 112 5.33 -13.25 -10.21
C GLY A 112 4.25 -13.26 -11.30
N ASP A 113 3.08 -12.66 -11.04
CA ASP A 113 2.00 -12.50 -12.02
C ASP A 113 2.46 -11.71 -13.26
N MET A 114 3.48 -10.88 -13.09
CA MET A 114 4.09 -10.10 -14.16
C MET A 114 5.34 -10.74 -14.78
N ARG A 115 5.76 -11.95 -14.39
CA ARG A 115 7.00 -12.59 -14.89
C ARG A 115 7.21 -12.54 -16.41
N PRO A 116 6.16 -12.67 -17.27
CA PRO A 116 6.35 -12.53 -18.72
C PRO A 116 6.76 -11.11 -19.18
N LEU A 117 6.50 -10.09 -18.37
CA LEU A 117 6.73 -8.67 -18.67
C LEU A 117 7.86 -8.07 -17.80
N LEU A 118 7.83 -8.33 -16.49
CA LEU A 118 8.71 -7.77 -15.48
C LEU A 118 8.89 -8.74 -14.29
N PRO A 119 10.06 -8.77 -13.63
CA PRO A 119 11.31 -8.14 -14.05
C PRO A 119 12.01 -9.00 -15.11
N ARG A 120 12.58 -8.37 -16.15
CA ARG A 120 13.25 -9.11 -17.25
C ARG A 120 14.55 -9.79 -16.84
N ARG A 121 15.19 -9.30 -15.77
CA ARG A 121 16.44 -9.82 -15.23
C ARG A 121 16.35 -9.83 -13.71
N LEU A 122 16.85 -10.91 -13.13
CA LEU A 122 17.08 -11.04 -11.70
C LEU A 122 18.60 -11.03 -11.46
N PRO A 123 19.05 -10.50 -10.33
CA PRO A 123 18.24 -9.95 -9.24
C PRO A 123 17.75 -8.50 -9.52
N PHE A 124 16.60 -8.12 -8.99
CA PHE A 124 15.88 -6.88 -9.36
C PHE A 124 15.63 -5.95 -8.17
N ILE A 125 15.79 -4.63 -8.33
CA ILE A 125 15.43 -3.63 -7.32
C ILE A 125 14.14 -2.91 -7.79
N PRO A 126 13.03 -2.93 -7.03
CA PRO A 126 11.80 -2.27 -7.42
C PRO A 126 11.97 -0.76 -7.61
N GLY A 127 11.21 -0.20 -8.54
CA GLY A 127 11.34 1.21 -8.96
C GLY A 127 12.38 1.45 -10.06
N ASN A 128 13.31 0.51 -10.28
CA ASN A 128 14.30 0.58 -11.35
C ASN A 128 13.77 -0.04 -12.66
N TYR A 129 12.76 0.57 -13.27
CA TYR A 129 12.19 0.10 -14.53
C TYR A 129 13.04 0.55 -15.72
N PRO A 130 13.19 -0.27 -16.77
CA PRO A 130 13.84 0.18 -17.99
C PRO A 130 13.03 1.35 -18.59
N HIS A 131 13.70 2.46 -18.85
CA HIS A 131 13.17 3.74 -19.37
C HIS A 131 12.58 4.73 -18.34
N SER A 132 12.73 4.49 -17.04
CA SER A 132 12.52 5.52 -16.01
C SER A 132 13.62 6.56 -15.96
#